data_AF-A0A355RX18-F1
#
_entry.id   AF-A0A355RX18-F1
#
_cell.length_a   1.000
_cell.length_b   1.000
_cell.length_c   1.000
_cell.angle_alpha   90.00
_cell.angle_beta   90.00
_cell.angle_gamma   90.00
#
_symmetry.space_group_name_H-M   'P 1'
#
loop_
_entity.id
_entity.type
_entity.pdbx_description
1 polymer ?
#
loop_
_entity_poly.entity_id
_entity_poly.type
_entity_poly.pdbx_seq_one_letter_code
_entity_poly.pdbx_strand_id
1 'polypeptide(L)'
;MGNSIGNIGVLDLTSATEESVRGISSIGNVGIIICSSGNTKLVSLLNIGNIGSLDEVPIGCKFVHGKIEMNGKYFESIKEPISLFVAGQVIIKKDVTKEDIENKIGFLGIKGQVICPEKLTGALESKCNKIKGQLIPYSNNYHISTGKVDIDNSFLKSLEEKTLLIVIGKASVVDDIDTALFDEKIENIEIIGKALIKEKYSDLLKNKFKLQSGLSCKLEVIPYGYSYIDDDIYIDSLTIKKFNHVNIYAAGMLRFG
;
A
#
# COMPACT_ATOMS: atom_id res chain seq x y z
N MET A 1 14.20 -36.88 -12.99
CA MET A 1 13.03 -36.44 -12.19
C MET A 1 12.97 -34.94 -12.31
N GLY A 2 11.89 -34.38 -12.83
CA GLY A 2 11.77 -32.92 -12.99
C GLY A 2 11.51 -32.25 -11.66
N ASN A 3 12.01 -31.03 -11.49
CA ASN A 3 11.81 -30.25 -10.28
C ASN A 3 10.43 -29.59 -10.33
N SER A 4 9.62 -29.84 -9.30
CA SER A 4 8.35 -29.14 -9.10
C SER A 4 8.55 -27.99 -8.12
N ILE A 5 8.09 -26.81 -8.51
CA ILE A 5 8.13 -25.59 -7.69
C ILE A 5 6.70 -25.29 -7.23
N GLY A 6 6.55 -24.93 -5.95
CA GLY A 6 5.26 -24.56 -5.37
C GLY A 6 4.70 -23.23 -5.90
N ASN A 7 3.78 -22.63 -5.16
CA ASN A 7 3.25 -21.31 -5.50
C ASN A 7 4.34 -20.24 -5.33
N ILE A 8 4.42 -19.30 -6.27
CA ILE A 8 5.41 -18.23 -6.29
C ILE A 8 4.70 -16.88 -6.35
N GLY A 9 5.11 -15.93 -5.52
CA GLY A 9 4.62 -14.56 -5.61
C GLY A 9 5.06 -13.87 -6.91
N VAL A 10 6.36 -13.98 -7.22
CA VAL A 10 6.99 -13.36 -8.40
C VAL A 10 7.97 -14.33 -9.03
N LEU A 11 7.83 -14.56 -10.34
CA LEU A 11 8.76 -15.32 -11.17
C LEU A 11 9.50 -14.35 -12.09
N ASP A 12 10.79 -14.15 -11.84
CA ASP A 12 11.66 -13.29 -12.66
C ASP A 12 12.36 -14.13 -13.74
N LEU A 13 12.02 -13.86 -15.00
CA LEU A 13 12.60 -14.47 -16.19
C LEU A 13 13.43 -13.47 -17.00
N THR A 14 13.76 -12.30 -16.47
CA THR A 14 14.44 -11.23 -17.22
C THR A 14 15.83 -11.63 -17.72
N SER A 15 16.54 -12.49 -16.98
CA SER A 15 17.83 -13.06 -17.33
C SER A 15 17.81 -14.57 -17.60
N ALA A 16 16.62 -15.18 -17.67
CA ALA A 16 16.48 -16.62 -17.89
C ALA A 16 16.84 -17.00 -19.34
N THR A 17 17.39 -18.20 -19.52
CA THR A 17 17.60 -18.85 -20.82
C THR A 17 16.73 -20.10 -20.94
N GLU A 18 16.60 -20.65 -22.14
CA GLU A 18 15.92 -21.95 -22.32
C GLU A 18 16.54 -23.05 -21.46
N GLU A 19 17.87 -23.12 -21.39
CA GLU A 19 18.58 -24.10 -20.58
C GLU A 19 18.28 -23.94 -19.09
N SER A 20 18.14 -22.70 -18.60
CA SER A 20 17.85 -22.43 -17.18
C SER A 20 16.46 -22.89 -16.75
N VAL A 21 15.51 -22.95 -17.69
CA VAL A 21 14.14 -23.42 -17.43
C VAL A 21 13.95 -24.90 -17.77
N ARG A 22 14.87 -25.49 -18.55
CA ARG A 22 14.87 -26.93 -18.86
C ARG A 22 15.06 -27.74 -17.58
N GLY A 23 14.10 -28.63 -17.30
CA GLY A 23 14.10 -29.50 -16.13
C GLY A 23 13.12 -29.09 -15.03
N ILE A 24 12.50 -27.92 -15.14
CA ILE A 24 11.34 -27.55 -14.32
C ILE A 24 10.12 -28.28 -14.91
N SER A 25 9.55 -29.25 -14.17
CA SER A 25 8.40 -30.02 -14.66
C SER A 25 7.07 -29.30 -14.45
N SER A 26 6.99 -28.50 -13.39
CA SER A 26 5.80 -27.75 -13.04
C SER A 26 6.11 -26.63 -12.06
N ILE A 27 5.37 -25.54 -12.19
CA ILE A 27 5.29 -24.46 -11.21
C ILE A 27 3.84 -24.35 -10.78
N GLY A 28 3.59 -24.13 -9.48
CA GLY A 28 2.25 -23.85 -8.97
C GLY A 28 1.67 -22.54 -9.50
N ASN A 29 0.86 -21.86 -8.69
CA ASN A 29 0.33 -20.56 -9.05
C ASN A 29 1.42 -19.50 -8.97
N VAL A 30 1.48 -18.61 -9.95
CA VAL A 30 2.40 -17.49 -10.01
C VAL A 30 1.63 -16.17 -9.99
N GLY A 31 1.93 -15.32 -9.01
CA GLY A 31 1.30 -14.01 -8.88
C GLY A 31 1.66 -13.07 -10.04
N ILE A 32 2.95 -12.93 -10.33
CA ILE A 32 3.49 -12.05 -11.38
C ILE A 32 4.65 -12.76 -12.08
N ILE A 33 4.64 -12.77 -13.40
CA ILE A 33 5.80 -13.13 -14.22
C ILE A 33 6.36 -11.86 -14.81
N ILE A 34 7.68 -11.69 -14.70
CA ILE A 34 8.41 -10.57 -15.29
C ILE A 34 9.38 -11.14 -16.31
N CYS A 35 9.33 -10.62 -17.53
CA CYS A 35 10.22 -11.07 -18.60
C CYS A 35 10.75 -9.89 -19.39
N SER A 36 11.96 -10.04 -19.93
CA SER A 36 12.44 -9.16 -21.00
C SER A 36 11.66 -9.46 -22.29
N SER A 37 11.61 -8.50 -23.21
CA SER A 37 10.87 -8.64 -24.48
C SER A 37 11.29 -9.87 -25.31
N GLY A 38 12.52 -10.37 -25.15
CA GLY A 38 12.99 -11.62 -25.78
C GLY A 38 12.58 -12.91 -25.08
N ASN A 39 12.18 -12.84 -23.81
CA ASN A 39 12.01 -14.01 -22.92
C ASN A 39 10.54 -14.41 -22.69
N THR A 40 9.58 -13.70 -23.29
CA THR A 40 8.14 -14.05 -23.20
C THR A 40 7.86 -15.48 -23.66
N LYS A 41 8.60 -15.98 -24.65
CA LYS A 41 8.48 -17.36 -25.15
C LYS A 41 8.83 -18.41 -24.09
N LEU A 42 9.71 -18.10 -23.14
CA LEU A 42 10.08 -19.02 -22.05
C LEU A 42 8.89 -19.34 -21.15
N VAL A 43 7.92 -18.41 -21.02
CA VAL A 43 6.69 -18.64 -20.25
C VAL A 43 5.89 -19.80 -20.85
N SER A 44 5.85 -19.91 -22.18
CA SER A 44 5.14 -21.00 -22.87
C SER A 44 5.82 -22.37 -22.75
N LEU A 45 7.12 -22.39 -22.41
CA LEU A 45 7.89 -23.62 -22.17
C LEU A 45 7.71 -24.15 -20.74
N LEU A 46 7.22 -23.31 -19.83
CA LEU A 46 7.01 -23.66 -18.43
C LEU A 46 5.56 -24.12 -18.22
N ASN A 47 5.41 -25.26 -17.55
CA ASN A 47 4.09 -25.73 -17.10
C ASN A 47 3.71 -25.01 -15.79
N ILE A 48 3.11 -23.83 -15.92
CA ILE A 48 2.69 -22.98 -14.81
C ILE A 48 1.20 -23.19 -14.55
N GLY A 49 0.79 -23.20 -13.27
CA GLY A 49 -0.62 -23.13 -12.88
C GLY A 49 -1.26 -21.79 -13.24
N ASN A 50 -1.95 -21.14 -12.30
CA ASN A 50 -2.55 -19.83 -12.59
C ASN A 50 -1.49 -18.73 -12.65
N ILE A 51 -1.59 -17.84 -13.64
CA ILE A 51 -0.75 -16.65 -13.77
C ILE A 51 -1.59 -15.41 -13.48
N GLY A 52 -1.23 -14.64 -12.45
CA GLY A 52 -1.96 -13.42 -12.08
C GLY A 52 -1.69 -12.26 -13.04
N SER A 53 -0.42 -12.01 -13.40
CA SER A 53 -0.06 -11.11 -14.50
C SER A 53 1.26 -11.48 -15.15
N LEU A 54 1.40 -11.09 -16.43
CA LEU A 54 2.65 -11.12 -17.19
C LEU A 54 3.02 -9.68 -17.55
N ASP A 55 4.24 -9.28 -17.21
CA ASP A 55 4.74 -7.92 -17.41
C ASP A 55 6.10 -7.93 -18.11
N GLU A 56 6.14 -7.32 -19.29
CA GLU A 56 7.38 -7.10 -20.04
C GLU A 56 8.14 -5.87 -19.52
N VAL A 57 9.44 -6.03 -19.28
CA VAL A 57 10.34 -4.98 -18.78
C VAL A 57 11.65 -4.91 -19.59
N PRO A 58 12.37 -3.78 -19.58
CA PRO A 58 13.69 -3.69 -20.20
C PRO A 58 14.71 -4.67 -19.59
N ILE A 59 15.73 -5.04 -20.37
CA ILE A 59 16.86 -5.84 -19.88
C ILE A 59 17.59 -5.05 -18.78
N GLY A 60 17.98 -5.73 -17.70
CA GLY A 60 18.65 -5.10 -16.55
C GLY A 60 17.72 -4.31 -15.63
N CYS A 61 16.40 -4.41 -15.83
CA CYS A 61 15.42 -3.84 -14.91
C CYS A 61 15.52 -4.52 -13.53
N LYS A 62 15.66 -3.73 -12.46
CA LYS A 62 15.72 -4.25 -11.10
C LYS A 62 14.31 -4.42 -10.54
N PHE A 63 14.03 -5.59 -10.00
CA PHE A 63 12.78 -5.88 -9.34
C PHE A 63 12.83 -5.52 -7.85
N VAL A 64 11.81 -4.81 -7.36
CA VAL A 64 11.66 -4.44 -5.95
C VAL A 64 10.28 -4.87 -5.46
N HIS A 65 10.24 -5.63 -4.39
CA HIS A 65 8.99 -5.94 -3.68
C HIS A 65 8.87 -5.10 -2.42
N GLY A 66 7.66 -4.65 -2.10
CA GLY A 66 7.39 -3.87 -0.90
C GLY A 66 7.49 -2.36 -1.14
N LYS A 67 8.15 -1.64 -0.22
CA LYS A 67 8.16 -0.18 -0.18
C LYS A 67 9.53 0.38 -0.59
N ILE A 68 9.54 1.37 -1.47
CA ILE A 68 10.72 2.19 -1.78
C ILE A 68 10.41 3.66 -1.55
N GLU A 69 11.33 4.35 -0.87
CA GLU A 69 11.29 5.80 -0.70
C GLU A 69 12.42 6.43 -1.51
N MET A 70 12.08 7.38 -2.38
CA MET A 70 13.04 8.10 -3.22
C MET A 70 13.06 9.56 -2.78
N ASN A 71 14.20 10.01 -2.27
CA ASN A 71 14.47 11.39 -1.89
C ASN A 71 15.63 11.96 -2.73
N GLY A 72 16.00 13.22 -2.52
CA GLY A 72 17.10 13.86 -3.25
C GLY A 72 18.40 13.05 -3.15
N LYS A 73 18.75 12.58 -1.94
CA LYS A 73 19.94 11.75 -1.70
C LYS A 73 19.92 10.42 -2.45
N TYR A 74 18.76 9.78 -2.56
CA TYR A 74 18.58 8.57 -3.35
C TYR A 74 18.97 8.85 -4.81
N PHE A 75 18.48 9.96 -5.37
CA PHE A 75 18.80 10.37 -6.73
C PHE A 75 20.25 10.87 -6.90
N GLU A 76 20.86 11.49 -5.91
CA GLU A 76 22.28 11.86 -5.94
C GLU A 76 23.19 10.64 -6.08
N SER A 77 22.79 9.50 -5.52
CA SER A 77 23.55 8.25 -5.62
C SER A 77 23.48 7.58 -7.00
N ILE A 78 22.54 8.00 -7.85
CA ILE A 78 22.31 7.42 -9.17
C ILE A 78 23.21 8.11 -10.21
N LYS A 79 24.17 7.36 -10.75
CA LYS A 79 25.09 7.84 -11.78
C LYS A 79 24.55 7.66 -13.20
N GLU A 80 23.73 6.63 -13.41
CA GLU A 80 23.16 6.27 -14.70
C GLU A 80 21.65 6.00 -14.54
N PRO A 81 20.82 6.30 -15.56
CA PRO A 81 19.38 6.11 -15.46
C PRO A 81 19.01 4.69 -15.05
N ILE A 82 18.19 4.54 -14.01
CA ILE A 82 17.79 3.24 -13.51
C ILE A 82 16.50 2.75 -14.18
N SER A 83 16.41 1.43 -14.37
CA SER A 83 15.18 0.74 -14.75
C SER A 83 14.68 -0.06 -13.55
N LEU A 84 13.49 0.26 -13.06
CA LEU A 84 12.88 -0.38 -11.90
C LEU A 84 11.51 -0.96 -12.23
N PHE A 85 11.20 -2.12 -11.66
CA PHE A 85 9.84 -2.63 -11.55
C PHE A 85 9.51 -2.85 -10.08
N VAL A 86 8.51 -2.13 -9.57
CA VAL A 86 8.12 -2.15 -8.17
C VAL A 86 6.75 -2.82 -8.01
N ALA A 87 6.71 -3.95 -7.32
CA ALA A 87 5.48 -4.58 -6.85
C ALA A 87 5.23 -4.16 -5.40
N GLY A 88 4.49 -3.08 -5.21
CA GLY A 88 4.23 -2.49 -3.89
C GLY A 88 4.08 -0.97 -3.96
N GLN A 89 4.84 -0.27 -3.13
CA GLN A 89 4.68 1.17 -2.92
C GLN A 89 5.94 1.96 -3.26
N VAL A 90 5.75 3.05 -4.00
CA VAL A 90 6.78 4.05 -4.28
C VAL A 90 6.38 5.35 -3.62
N ILE A 91 7.22 5.90 -2.74
CA ILE A 91 7.06 7.24 -2.17
C ILE A 91 8.17 8.14 -2.70
N ILE A 92 7.82 9.12 -3.52
CA ILE A 92 8.70 10.18 -3.95
C ILE A 92 8.61 11.31 -2.93
N LYS A 93 9.72 11.76 -2.36
CA LYS A 93 9.74 12.81 -1.33
C LYS A 93 9.78 14.21 -1.93
N LYS A 94 9.49 15.23 -1.11
CA LYS A 94 9.28 16.62 -1.55
C LYS A 94 10.53 17.31 -2.10
N ASP A 95 11.70 16.83 -1.70
CA ASP A 95 13.02 17.29 -2.10
C ASP A 95 13.44 16.78 -3.49
N VAL A 96 12.68 15.86 -4.07
CA VAL A 96 12.91 15.38 -5.45
C VAL A 96 12.50 16.44 -6.46
N THR A 97 13.34 16.64 -7.46
CA THR A 97 13.08 17.57 -8.57
C THR A 97 12.49 16.84 -9.78
N LYS A 98 11.92 17.61 -10.70
CA LYS A 98 11.48 17.06 -12.00
C LYS A 98 12.67 16.50 -12.80
N GLU A 99 13.81 17.18 -12.73
CA GLU A 99 15.05 16.76 -13.39
C GLU A 99 15.57 15.42 -12.86
N ASP A 100 15.47 15.17 -11.55
CA ASP A 100 15.84 13.87 -10.97
C ASP A 100 15.05 12.72 -11.61
N ILE A 101 13.73 12.89 -11.78
CA ILE A 101 12.89 11.87 -12.42
C ILE A 101 13.23 11.75 -13.91
N GLU A 102 13.33 12.88 -14.62
CA GLU A 102 13.51 12.88 -16.07
C GLU A 102 14.87 12.31 -16.49
N ASN A 103 15.93 12.62 -15.74
CA ASN A 103 17.29 12.22 -16.11
C ASN A 103 17.72 10.90 -15.48
N LYS A 104 17.20 10.53 -14.31
CA LYS A 104 17.71 9.37 -13.56
C LYS A 104 16.77 8.17 -13.57
N ILE A 105 15.55 8.32 -14.08
CA ILE A 105 14.63 7.20 -14.30
C ILE A 105 14.56 6.92 -15.81
N GLY A 106 15.12 5.77 -16.21
CA GLY A 106 15.02 5.25 -17.56
C GLY A 106 13.71 4.49 -17.79
N PHE A 107 13.30 3.69 -16.81
CA PHE A 107 12.04 2.95 -16.83
C PHE A 107 11.51 2.77 -15.41
N LEU A 108 10.20 2.93 -15.23
CA LEU A 108 9.53 2.65 -13.97
C LEU A 108 8.21 1.91 -14.21
N GLY A 109 8.21 0.60 -13.95
CA GLY A 109 7.01 -0.22 -13.90
C GLY A 109 6.50 -0.31 -12.46
N ILE A 110 5.21 -0.08 -12.23
CA ILE A 110 4.67 -0.11 -10.87
C ILE A 110 3.38 -0.93 -10.85
N LYS A 111 3.34 -1.94 -9.99
CA LYS A 111 2.13 -2.66 -9.62
C LYS A 111 1.81 -2.39 -8.15
N GLY A 112 1.01 -1.37 -7.90
CA GLY A 112 0.66 -0.91 -6.56
C GLY A 112 0.46 0.60 -6.46
N GLN A 113 1.09 1.27 -5.50
CA GLN A 113 0.79 2.67 -5.18
C GLN A 113 2.00 3.57 -5.41
N VAL A 114 1.75 4.76 -5.94
CA VAL A 114 2.73 5.82 -6.10
C VAL A 114 2.24 7.02 -5.34
N ILE A 115 3.06 7.53 -4.43
CA ILE A 115 2.76 8.73 -3.66
C ILE A 115 3.84 9.74 -3.99
N CYS A 116 3.46 10.87 -4.55
CA CYS A 116 4.41 11.85 -5.05
C CYS A 116 3.91 13.28 -4.88
N PRO A 117 4.81 14.27 -4.86
CA PRO A 117 4.43 15.67 -4.94
C PRO A 117 3.60 15.92 -6.20
N GLU A 118 2.52 16.70 -6.08
CA GLU A 118 1.62 17.01 -7.20
C GLU A 118 2.37 17.58 -8.42
N LYS A 119 3.39 18.41 -8.19
CA LYS A 119 4.25 18.98 -9.24
C LYS A 119 5.04 17.95 -10.05
N LEU A 120 5.17 16.70 -9.59
CA LEU A 120 5.97 15.65 -10.20
C LEU A 120 5.13 14.58 -10.91
N THR A 121 3.80 14.63 -10.82
CA THR A 121 2.90 13.63 -11.42
C THR A 121 3.16 13.45 -12.90
N GLY A 122 3.14 14.53 -13.69
CA GLY A 122 3.37 14.45 -15.13
C GLY A 122 4.78 13.96 -15.52
N ALA A 123 5.79 14.23 -14.69
CA ALA A 123 7.14 13.71 -14.91
C ALA A 123 7.25 12.21 -14.63
N LEU A 124 6.52 11.72 -13.61
CA LEU A 124 6.43 10.28 -13.32
C LEU A 124 5.63 9.56 -14.39
N GLU A 125 4.48 10.09 -14.79
CA GLU A 125 3.61 9.49 -15.80
C GLU A 125 4.33 9.33 -17.15
N SER A 126 5.16 10.29 -17.54
CA SER A 126 5.95 10.20 -18.78
C SER A 126 7.03 9.10 -18.74
N LYS A 127 7.51 8.74 -17.54
CA LYS A 127 8.51 7.67 -17.32
C LYS A 127 7.89 6.31 -17.01
N CYS A 128 6.66 6.32 -16.53
CA CYS A 128 5.94 5.11 -16.16
C CYS A 128 5.14 4.58 -17.35
N ASN A 129 5.76 3.70 -18.16
CA ASN A 129 5.09 3.09 -19.30
C ASN A 129 3.85 2.25 -18.90
N LYS A 130 3.76 1.80 -17.63
CA LYS A 130 2.65 1.01 -17.07
C LYS A 130 2.55 1.22 -15.54
N ILE A 131 1.82 2.22 -15.06
CA ILE A 131 1.35 2.22 -13.66
C ILE A 131 0.10 1.34 -13.62
N LYS A 132 0.25 0.11 -13.14
CA LYS A 132 -0.87 -0.77 -12.79
C LYS A 132 -1.21 -0.58 -11.32
N GLY A 133 -1.92 0.51 -11.02
CA GLY A 133 -2.33 0.83 -9.66
C GLY A 133 -2.72 2.29 -9.46
N GLN A 134 -2.39 2.88 -8.31
CA GLN A 134 -2.88 4.19 -7.89
C GLN A 134 -1.75 5.23 -7.82
N LEU A 135 -1.97 6.41 -8.40
CA LEU A 135 -1.12 7.59 -8.25
C LEU A 135 -1.81 8.58 -7.30
N ILE A 136 -1.07 9.00 -6.28
CA ILE A 136 -1.60 9.77 -5.15
C ILE A 136 -0.76 11.03 -5.00
N PRO A 137 -1.19 12.14 -5.61
CA PRO A 137 -0.51 13.41 -5.49
C PRO A 137 -0.67 13.97 -4.07
N TYR A 138 0.39 14.55 -3.52
CA TYR A 138 0.34 15.26 -2.24
C TYR A 138 0.87 16.70 -2.36
N SER A 139 0.36 17.58 -1.49
CA SER A 139 0.79 18.98 -1.34
C SER A 139 1.93 19.13 -0.31
N ASN A 140 2.50 20.32 -0.17
CA ASN A 140 3.71 20.52 0.64
C ASN A 140 3.58 20.15 2.14
N ASN A 141 2.36 20.20 2.71
CA ASN A 141 2.10 19.86 4.11
C ASN A 141 1.35 18.53 4.20
N TYR A 142 2.10 17.45 4.42
CA TYR A 142 1.56 16.10 4.38
C TYR A 142 2.19 15.21 5.44
N HIS A 143 1.45 14.18 5.85
CA HIS A 143 1.95 13.10 6.69
C HIS A 143 1.52 11.77 6.09
N ILE A 144 2.48 10.90 5.77
CA ILE A 144 2.20 9.54 5.27
C ILE A 144 2.48 8.54 6.37
N SER A 145 1.47 7.73 6.69
CA SER A 145 1.60 6.60 7.60
C SER A 145 1.23 5.30 6.90
N THR A 146 2.09 4.29 7.05
CA THR A 146 1.91 2.95 6.48
C THR A 146 1.70 1.93 7.59
N GLY A 147 0.71 1.05 7.45
CA GLY A 147 0.39 0.01 8.43
C GLY A 147 -0.89 0.30 9.22
N LYS A 148 -0.89 -0.06 10.51
CA LYS A 148 -1.96 0.30 11.45
C LYS A 148 -1.63 1.65 12.09
N VAL A 149 -2.60 2.55 12.09
CA VAL A 149 -2.51 3.89 12.69
C VAL A 149 -3.73 4.10 13.57
N ASP A 150 -3.49 4.38 14.84
CA ASP A 150 -4.53 4.81 15.77
C ASP A 150 -4.48 6.35 15.82
N ILE A 151 -5.55 6.98 15.35
CA ILE A 151 -5.70 8.44 15.29
C ILE A 151 -6.31 8.86 16.63
N ASP A 152 -5.44 9.07 17.62
CA ASP A 152 -5.77 9.58 18.93
C ASP A 152 -5.28 11.04 19.11
N ASN A 153 -5.53 11.63 20.29
CA ASN A 153 -5.07 12.99 20.58
C ASN A 153 -3.54 13.15 20.60
N SER A 154 -2.79 12.08 20.88
CA SER A 154 -1.32 12.10 20.87
C SER A 154 -0.82 12.16 19.43
N PHE A 155 -1.37 11.33 18.56
CA PHE A 155 -1.13 11.33 17.12
C PHE A 155 -1.45 12.70 16.53
N LEU A 156 -2.63 13.26 16.80
CA LEU A 156 -3.03 14.58 16.31
C LEU A 156 -2.06 15.69 16.74
N LYS A 157 -1.60 15.68 18.01
CA LYS A 157 -0.62 16.65 18.52
C LYS A 157 0.75 16.56 17.83
N SER A 158 1.10 15.40 17.30
CA SER A 158 2.37 15.20 16.57
C SER A 158 2.36 15.79 15.16
N LEU A 159 1.17 16.13 14.63
CA LEU A 159 1.02 16.71 13.31
C LEU A 159 1.24 18.22 13.32
N GLU A 160 1.73 18.72 12.18
CA GLU A 160 1.68 20.15 11.85
C GLU A 160 0.21 20.56 11.62
N GLU A 161 -0.10 21.85 11.78
CA GLU A 161 -1.44 22.36 11.49
C GLU A 161 -1.79 22.16 10.01
N LYS A 162 -3.06 21.88 9.70
CA LYS A 162 -3.55 21.70 8.31
C LYS A 162 -2.75 20.68 7.49
N THR A 163 -2.42 19.55 8.10
CA THR A 163 -1.75 18.42 7.44
C THR A 163 -2.72 17.66 6.53
N LEU A 164 -2.27 17.32 5.32
CA LEU A 164 -2.86 16.24 4.51
C LEU A 164 -2.40 14.88 5.05
N LEU A 165 -3.28 14.15 5.71
CA LEU A 165 -2.96 12.84 6.26
C LEU A 165 -3.25 11.73 5.24
N ILE A 166 -2.23 10.97 4.87
CA ILE A 166 -2.36 9.81 3.98
C ILE A 166 -2.06 8.55 4.79
N VAL A 167 -3.07 7.70 4.99
CA VAL A 167 -2.93 6.41 5.68
C VAL A 167 -3.06 5.27 4.70
N ILE A 168 -2.11 4.35 4.75
CA ILE A 168 -2.04 3.20 3.86
C ILE A 168 -2.03 1.95 4.71
N GLY A 169 -3.19 1.30 4.79
CA GLY A 169 -3.42 0.16 5.68
C GLY A 169 -4.70 0.34 6.47
N LYS A 170 -4.60 0.33 7.80
CA LYS A 170 -5.73 0.46 8.73
C LYS A 170 -5.61 1.77 9.50
N ALA A 171 -6.59 2.64 9.38
CA ALA A 171 -6.74 3.78 10.29
C ALA A 171 -7.83 3.44 11.32
N SER A 172 -7.61 3.80 12.59
CA SER A 172 -8.59 3.60 13.65
C SER A 172 -8.84 4.91 14.40
N VAL A 173 -10.11 5.22 14.63
CA VAL A 173 -10.59 6.32 15.50
C VAL A 173 -11.53 5.69 16.52
N VAL A 174 -10.95 4.88 17.40
CA VAL A 174 -11.67 4.07 18.39
C VAL A 174 -11.69 4.72 19.76
N ASP A 175 -10.70 5.55 20.08
CA ASP A 175 -10.66 6.34 21.30
C ASP A 175 -11.37 7.68 21.13
N ASP A 176 -11.62 8.34 22.25
CA ASP A 176 -12.24 9.65 22.26
C ASP A 176 -11.23 10.72 21.87
N ILE A 177 -11.48 11.36 20.72
CA ILE A 177 -10.66 12.45 20.18
C ILE A 177 -11.28 13.82 20.43
N ASP A 178 -10.41 14.82 20.57
CA ASP A 178 -10.76 16.23 20.53
C ASP A 178 -11.01 16.63 19.08
N THR A 179 -12.27 16.93 18.77
CA THR A 179 -12.70 17.27 17.40
C THR A 179 -12.16 18.62 16.95
N ALA A 180 -11.94 19.57 17.87
CA ALA A 180 -11.36 20.86 17.54
C ALA A 180 -9.88 20.70 17.16
N LEU A 181 -9.14 19.89 17.93
CA LEU A 181 -7.77 19.53 17.60
C LEU A 181 -7.69 18.77 16.26
N PHE A 182 -8.63 17.86 15.99
CA PHE A 182 -8.71 17.17 14.71
C PHE A 182 -8.86 18.16 13.55
N ASP A 183 -9.77 19.15 13.68
CA ASP A 183 -10.02 20.16 12.65
C ASP A 183 -8.87 21.16 12.45
N GLU A 184 -8.15 21.46 13.52
CA GLU A 184 -6.92 22.26 13.50
C GLU A 184 -5.81 21.52 12.73
N LYS A 185 -5.58 20.25 13.09
CA LYS A 185 -4.44 19.47 12.62
C LYS A 185 -4.62 18.83 11.26
N ILE A 186 -5.81 18.34 10.95
CA ILE A 186 -6.08 17.63 9.69
C ILE A 186 -6.86 18.56 8.75
N GLU A 187 -6.23 18.91 7.63
CA GLU A 187 -6.92 19.61 6.55
C GLU A 187 -7.77 18.62 5.75
N ASN A 188 -7.14 17.54 5.30
CA ASN A 188 -7.73 16.48 4.51
C ASN A 188 -7.15 15.12 4.93
N ILE A 189 -7.91 14.06 4.73
CA ILE A 189 -7.47 12.69 4.96
C ILE A 189 -7.73 11.82 3.74
N GLU A 190 -6.75 10.98 3.41
CA GLU A 190 -6.88 9.92 2.41
C GLU A 190 -6.51 8.59 3.07
N ILE A 191 -7.44 7.63 3.06
CA ILE A 191 -7.22 6.30 3.63
C ILE A 191 -7.32 5.28 2.50
N ILE A 192 -6.25 4.52 2.32
CA ILE A 192 -6.21 3.40 1.38
C ILE A 192 -6.19 2.10 2.19
N GLY A 193 -7.27 1.34 2.10
CA GLY A 193 -7.44 0.13 2.89
C GLY A 193 -8.70 0.18 3.75
N LYS A 194 -8.54 0.18 5.07
CA LYS A 194 -9.66 0.10 6.02
C LYS A 194 -9.65 1.27 7.01
N ALA A 195 -10.81 1.82 7.29
CA ALA A 195 -11.02 2.78 8.36
C ALA A 195 -12.01 2.19 9.36
N LEU A 196 -11.63 2.15 10.63
CA LEU A 196 -12.50 1.74 11.73
C LEU A 196 -12.79 2.98 12.59
N ILE A 197 -14.06 3.37 12.70
CA ILE A 197 -14.43 4.64 13.34
C ILE A 197 -15.64 4.47 14.26
N LYS A 198 -15.63 5.14 15.43
CA LYS A 198 -16.85 5.33 16.22
C LYS A 198 -17.87 6.16 15.44
N GLU A 199 -19.14 5.75 15.47
CA GLU A 199 -20.24 6.39 14.75
C GLU A 199 -20.30 7.92 14.95
N LYS A 200 -20.04 8.38 16.18
CA LYS A 200 -19.99 9.82 16.54
C LYS A 200 -18.96 10.66 15.78
N TYR A 201 -17.94 10.03 15.18
CA TYR A 201 -16.90 10.72 14.40
C TYR A 201 -17.05 10.50 12.89
N SER A 202 -18.07 9.74 12.46
CA SER A 202 -18.23 9.38 11.05
C SER A 202 -18.36 10.60 10.14
N ASP A 203 -19.14 11.61 10.53
CA ASP A 203 -19.33 12.82 9.74
C ASP A 203 -18.09 13.73 9.75
N LEU A 204 -17.37 13.80 10.88
CA LEU A 204 -16.09 14.51 10.97
C LEU A 204 -15.09 13.95 9.94
N LEU A 205 -14.97 12.61 9.87
CA LEU A 205 -14.07 11.95 8.92
C LEU A 205 -14.55 12.14 7.48
N LYS A 206 -15.85 11.99 7.21
CA LYS A 206 -16.44 12.19 5.87
C LYS A 206 -16.16 13.58 5.31
N ASN A 207 -16.28 14.61 6.14
CA ASN A 207 -16.03 16.00 5.74
C ASN A 207 -14.55 16.27 5.40
N LYS A 208 -13.64 15.38 5.82
CA LYS A 208 -12.20 15.52 5.62
C LYS A 208 -11.68 14.61 4.51
N PHE A 209 -12.48 13.65 4.04
CA PHE A 209 -12.09 12.84 2.91
C PHE A 209 -11.98 13.72 1.65
N LYS A 210 -10.79 13.72 1.05
CA LYS A 210 -10.63 14.29 -0.27
C LYS A 210 -11.21 13.30 -1.29
N LEU A 211 -12.36 13.64 -1.87
CA LEU A 211 -13.08 12.88 -2.91
C LEU A 211 -12.34 12.76 -4.26
N GLN A 212 -11.02 13.02 -4.31
CA GLN A 212 -10.30 13.22 -5.58
C GLN A 212 -9.77 11.94 -6.21
N SER A 213 -9.87 10.81 -5.55
CA SER A 213 -9.26 9.59 -6.03
C SER A 213 -10.24 8.46 -5.74
N GLY A 214 -10.53 7.63 -6.75
CA GLY A 214 -11.36 6.42 -6.63
C GLY A 214 -10.71 5.35 -5.74
N LEU A 215 -10.16 5.77 -4.60
CA LEU A 215 -9.51 4.97 -3.58
C LEU A 215 -10.57 4.17 -2.85
N SER A 216 -10.33 2.88 -2.71
CA SER A 216 -11.15 1.99 -1.91
C SER A 216 -10.78 2.14 -0.43
N CYS A 217 -11.54 2.96 0.29
CA CYS A 217 -11.60 2.89 1.74
C CYS A 217 -12.78 2.01 2.14
N LYS A 218 -12.52 0.89 2.81
CA LYS A 218 -13.55 0.12 3.49
C LYS A 218 -13.79 0.75 4.86
N LEU A 219 -14.88 1.50 4.99
CA LEU A 219 -15.30 2.10 6.25
C LEU A 219 -16.08 1.07 7.09
N GLU A 220 -15.60 0.81 8.30
CA GLU A 220 -16.27 0.01 9.32
C GLU A 220 -16.62 0.95 10.49
N VAL A 221 -17.92 1.01 10.83
CA VAL A 221 -18.43 1.92 11.86
C VAL A 221 -18.77 1.13 13.11
N ILE A 222 -18.25 1.58 14.24
CA ILE A 222 -18.58 1.09 15.58
C ILE A 222 -19.84 1.84 16.04
N PRO A 223 -20.98 1.16 16.23
CA PRO A 223 -22.23 1.83 16.57
C PRO A 223 -22.18 2.54 17.92
N TYR A 224 -23.04 3.54 18.09
CA TYR A 224 -23.18 4.24 19.37
C TYR A 224 -23.48 3.28 20.53
N GLY A 225 -22.82 3.51 21.68
CA GLY A 225 -22.98 2.69 22.88
C GLY A 225 -22.21 1.36 22.85
N TYR A 226 -21.42 1.08 21.81
CA TYR A 226 -20.54 -0.10 21.76
C TYR A 226 -19.13 0.24 22.24
N SER A 227 -18.53 -0.70 22.97
CA SER A 227 -17.12 -0.69 23.35
C SER A 227 -16.32 -1.54 22.37
N TYR A 228 -15.22 -1.01 21.85
CA TYR A 228 -14.35 -1.72 20.91
C TYR A 228 -13.39 -2.67 21.62
N ILE A 229 -13.23 -3.89 21.11
CA ILE A 229 -12.23 -4.86 21.59
C ILE A 229 -11.48 -5.44 20.39
N ASP A 230 -10.16 -5.22 20.34
CA ASP A 230 -9.24 -5.67 19.27
C ASP A 230 -8.55 -7.00 19.62
N ASP A 231 -9.22 -7.87 20.40
CA ASP A 231 -8.69 -9.14 20.89
C ASP A 231 -9.71 -10.28 20.77
N ASP A 232 -9.21 -11.52 20.79
CA ASP A 232 -10.04 -12.72 20.95
C ASP A 232 -10.77 -12.67 22.30
N ILE A 233 -12.09 -12.92 22.28
CA ILE A 233 -12.92 -12.90 23.49
C ILE A 233 -13.41 -14.32 23.76
N TYR A 234 -13.10 -14.82 24.95
CA TYR A 234 -13.73 -16.00 25.51
C TYR A 234 -14.95 -15.59 26.32
N ILE A 235 -16.13 -15.98 25.84
CA ILE A 235 -17.42 -15.69 26.46
C ILE A 235 -17.78 -16.84 27.39
N ASP A 236 -17.65 -16.58 28.69
CA ASP A 236 -18.13 -17.44 29.78
C ASP A 236 -18.94 -16.62 30.81
N SER A 237 -19.42 -17.28 31.86
CA SER A 237 -20.20 -16.63 32.91
C SER A 237 -19.47 -15.52 33.67
N LEU A 238 -18.13 -15.53 33.72
CA LEU A 238 -17.31 -14.50 34.36
C LEU A 238 -17.11 -13.31 33.42
N THR A 239 -16.80 -13.56 32.14
CA THR A 239 -16.60 -12.49 31.16
C THR A 239 -17.91 -11.73 30.91
N ILE A 240 -19.05 -12.43 30.87
CA ILE A 240 -20.39 -11.79 30.77
C ILE A 240 -20.64 -10.85 31.96
N LYS A 241 -20.33 -11.29 33.18
CA LYS A 241 -20.47 -10.45 34.39
C LYS A 241 -19.53 -9.25 34.35
N LYS A 242 -18.29 -9.43 33.87
CA LYS A 242 -17.29 -8.37 33.73
C LYS A 242 -17.75 -7.29 32.75
N PHE A 243 -18.42 -7.66 31.67
CA PHE A 243 -18.92 -6.71 30.68
C PHE A 243 -20.21 -6.00 31.10
N ASN A 244 -20.87 -6.40 32.20
CA ASN A 244 -21.90 -5.64 32.89
C ASN A 244 -22.88 -4.86 31.98
N HIS A 245 -23.57 -5.57 31.08
CA HIS A 245 -24.55 -5.01 30.12
C HIS A 245 -24.00 -4.03 29.07
N VAL A 246 -22.70 -4.00 28.83
CA VAL A 246 -22.09 -3.20 27.76
C VAL A 246 -22.23 -3.92 26.41
N ASN A 247 -22.61 -3.18 25.37
CA ASN A 247 -22.56 -3.69 24.00
C ASN A 247 -21.11 -3.73 23.51
N ILE A 248 -20.71 -4.83 22.88
CA ILE A 248 -19.31 -5.05 22.47
C ILE A 248 -19.21 -5.12 20.96
N TYR A 249 -18.26 -4.40 20.40
CA TYR A 249 -17.82 -4.54 19.02
C TYR A 249 -16.47 -5.26 19.02
N ALA A 250 -16.47 -6.56 18.76
CA ALA A 250 -15.27 -7.39 18.77
C ALA A 250 -14.71 -7.56 17.35
N ALA A 251 -13.42 -7.26 17.16
CA ALA A 251 -12.72 -7.54 15.91
C ALA A 251 -12.00 -8.92 15.92
N GLY A 252 -11.74 -9.48 17.12
CA GLY A 252 -11.14 -10.81 17.30
C GLY A 252 -12.16 -11.96 17.30
N MET A 253 -11.65 -13.18 17.46
CA MET A 253 -12.49 -14.38 17.46
C MET A 253 -13.31 -14.48 18.75
N LEU A 254 -14.62 -14.69 18.59
CA LEU A 254 -15.51 -15.00 19.70
C LEU A 254 -15.54 -16.51 19.94
N ARG A 255 -15.22 -16.93 21.16
CA ARG A 255 -15.27 -18.34 21.59
C ARG A 255 -16.27 -18.48 22.71
N PHE A 256 -17.19 -19.43 22.61
CA PHE A 256 -18.17 -19.73 23.65
C PHE A 256 -17.69 -20.93 24.47
N GLY A 257 -17.71 -20.77 25.79
CA GLY A 257 -17.35 -21.79 26.78
C GLY A 257 -18.53 -22.32 27.57
#